data_AF-A0A971TNH0-F1
#
_entry.id   AF-A0A971TNH0-F1
#
_cell.length_a   1.000
_cell.length_b   1.000
_cell.length_c   1.000
_cell.angle_alpha   90.00
_cell.angle_beta   90.00
_cell.angle_gamma   90.00
#
_symmetry.space_group_name_H-M   'P 1'
#
loop_
_entity.id
_entity.type
_entity.pdbx_description
1 polymer ?
#
loop_
_entity_poly.entity_id
_entity_poly.type
_entity_poly.pdbx_seq_one_letter_code
_entity_poly.pdbx_strand_id
1 'polypeptide(L)'
;MERNWHWPVAHGEGDPDLSWGEAMFYPGVQYFNARSRNIKVVFVNQFGFERSVCGEKMPAEMQFMDIRRGSDVEFGQSIYEPFGIAQLEPLTFGAICVLTRVSGCAGFVDNVTEGEKVPNVLIADYMALPEQRSESELLSLARPERERYEDRMAEQVAQRLLRVLPQKPADIKRLLTKGYELASQMSWEVVASQLVLPGIEAICRRYQNIKIA
;
A
#
# COMPACT_ATOMS: atom_id res chain seq x y z
N MET A 1 -24.90 -11.61 2.53
CA MET A 1 -23.71 -12.23 3.16
C MET A 1 -23.75 -12.05 4.67
N GLU A 2 -23.71 -10.80 5.15
CA GLU A 2 -23.76 -10.46 6.59
C GLU A 2 -24.87 -11.18 7.39
N ARG A 3 -26.12 -11.10 6.93
CA ARG A 3 -27.27 -11.74 7.62
C ARG A 3 -27.24 -13.27 7.60
N ASN A 4 -26.60 -13.87 6.60
CA ASN A 4 -26.69 -15.30 6.35
C ASN A 4 -25.53 -16.09 7.01
N TRP A 5 -24.33 -15.51 7.06
CA TRP A 5 -23.14 -16.19 7.59
C TRP A 5 -22.19 -15.24 8.34
N HIS A 6 -22.69 -14.10 8.82
CA HIS A 6 -21.94 -13.17 9.69
C HIS A 6 -20.66 -12.57 9.10
N TRP A 7 -20.62 -12.42 7.77
CA TRP A 7 -19.63 -11.60 7.06
C TRP A 7 -19.43 -10.23 7.74
N PRO A 8 -18.19 -9.70 7.82
CA PRO A 8 -16.93 -10.21 7.28
C PRO A 8 -16.11 -11.09 8.26
N VAL A 9 -16.69 -11.46 9.40
CA VAL A 9 -15.99 -12.30 10.39
C VAL A 9 -15.99 -13.77 9.97
N ALA A 10 -17.03 -14.18 9.25
CA ALA A 10 -17.13 -15.48 8.63
C ALA A 10 -17.57 -15.37 7.17
N HIS A 11 -17.09 -16.28 6.33
CA HIS A 11 -17.38 -16.33 4.90
C HIS A 11 -18.01 -17.68 4.52
N GLY A 12 -18.85 -17.66 3.49
CA GLY A 12 -19.34 -18.84 2.80
C GLY A 12 -18.47 -19.16 1.58
N GLU A 13 -18.22 -20.44 1.30
CA GLU A 13 -17.51 -20.83 0.09
C GLU A 13 -18.42 -20.75 -1.14
N GLY A 14 -17.89 -20.19 -2.24
CA GLY A 14 -18.61 -20.02 -3.51
C GLY A 14 -19.39 -18.71 -3.60
N ASP A 15 -20.00 -18.51 -4.78
CA ASP A 15 -20.79 -17.31 -5.06
C ASP A 15 -22.01 -17.21 -4.12
N PRO A 16 -22.36 -16.00 -3.65
CA PRO A 16 -21.80 -14.70 -4.04
C PRO A 16 -20.65 -14.18 -3.14
N ASP A 17 -20.07 -15.02 -2.28
CA ASP A 17 -19.05 -14.58 -1.31
C ASP A 17 -17.64 -14.81 -1.82
N LEU A 18 -17.13 -16.04 -1.73
CA LEU A 18 -15.75 -16.33 -2.08
C LEU A 18 -15.65 -16.85 -3.51
N SER A 19 -14.94 -16.10 -4.35
CA SER A 19 -14.37 -16.66 -5.57
C SER A 19 -13.32 -17.74 -5.24
N TRP A 20 -12.91 -18.51 -6.25
CA TRP A 20 -11.97 -19.62 -6.05
C TRP A 20 -10.64 -19.20 -5.42
N GLY A 21 -10.07 -18.05 -5.84
CA GLY A 21 -8.83 -17.53 -5.24
C GLY A 21 -8.98 -17.13 -3.78
N GLU A 22 -10.12 -16.52 -3.45
CA GLU A 22 -10.44 -16.07 -2.09
C GLU A 22 -10.74 -17.25 -1.17
N ALA A 23 -11.38 -18.30 -1.68
CA ALA A 23 -11.59 -19.56 -0.98
C ALA A 23 -10.28 -20.26 -0.60
N MET A 24 -9.23 -20.14 -1.42
CA MET A 24 -7.89 -20.64 -1.05
C MET A 24 -7.20 -19.77 0.01
N PHE A 25 -7.44 -18.46 -0.01
CA PHE A 25 -6.80 -17.51 0.91
C PHE A 25 -7.43 -17.53 2.31
N TYR A 26 -8.76 -17.61 2.39
CA TYR A 26 -9.52 -17.48 3.63
C TYR A 26 -9.15 -18.50 4.73
N PRO A 27 -8.85 -19.79 4.44
CA PRO A 27 -8.32 -20.72 5.44
C PRO A 27 -7.03 -20.23 6.10
N GLY A 28 -6.17 -19.52 5.37
CA GLY A 28 -4.96 -18.88 5.91
C GLY A 28 -5.29 -17.79 6.94
N VAL A 29 -6.32 -16.99 6.67
CA VAL A 29 -6.84 -15.97 7.61
C VAL A 29 -7.35 -16.63 8.90
N GLN A 30 -8.12 -17.71 8.77
CA GLN A 30 -8.65 -18.46 9.91
C GLN A 30 -7.52 -19.10 10.73
N TYR A 31 -6.56 -19.75 10.06
CA TYR A 31 -5.39 -20.34 10.71
C TYR A 31 -4.57 -19.29 11.48
N PHE A 32 -4.32 -18.14 10.86
CA PHE A 32 -3.63 -17.03 11.49
C PHE A 32 -4.38 -16.54 12.73
N ASN A 33 -5.68 -16.27 12.61
CA ASN A 33 -6.50 -15.81 13.73
C ASN A 33 -6.61 -16.83 14.86
N ALA A 34 -6.54 -18.13 14.57
CA ALA A 34 -6.52 -19.18 15.58
C ALA A 34 -5.21 -19.22 16.39
N ARG A 35 -4.06 -18.96 15.75
CA ARG A 35 -2.74 -18.94 16.44
C ARG A 35 -2.41 -17.60 17.08
N SER A 36 -2.74 -16.50 16.41
CA SER A 36 -2.33 -15.17 16.83
C SER A 36 -3.15 -14.72 18.05
N ARG A 37 -2.46 -14.20 19.07
CA ARG A 37 -3.11 -13.70 20.29
C ARG A 37 -3.38 -12.19 20.26
N ASN A 38 -2.48 -11.42 19.65
CA ASN A 38 -2.44 -9.97 19.79
C ASN A 38 -2.87 -9.20 18.54
N ILE A 39 -2.89 -9.88 17.38
CA ILE A 39 -3.30 -9.28 16.11
C ILE A 39 -4.31 -10.21 15.42
N LYS A 40 -5.32 -9.64 14.79
CA LYS A 40 -6.35 -10.36 14.06
C LYS A 40 -6.48 -9.76 12.67
N VAL A 41 -6.87 -10.60 11.72
CA VAL A 41 -7.14 -10.20 10.34
C VAL A 41 -8.63 -10.36 10.10
N VAL A 42 -9.25 -9.35 9.49
CA VAL A 42 -10.61 -9.43 8.94
C VAL A 42 -10.46 -9.37 7.43
N PHE A 43 -11.01 -10.37 6.74
CA PHE A 43 -10.93 -10.43 5.29
C PHE A 43 -12.16 -9.74 4.71
N VAL A 44 -11.95 -8.64 3.99
CA VAL A 44 -13.02 -7.89 3.32
C VAL A 44 -12.79 -8.05 1.82
N ASN A 45 -13.64 -8.84 1.19
CA ASN A 45 -13.60 -9.17 -0.25
C ASN A 45 -14.56 -8.34 -1.10
N GLN A 46 -15.08 -7.25 -0.55
CA GLN A 46 -15.99 -6.34 -1.26
C GLN A 46 -15.26 -5.05 -1.63
N PHE A 47 -15.57 -4.51 -2.81
CA PHE A 47 -15.12 -3.18 -3.17
C PHE A 47 -16.01 -2.14 -2.49
N GLY A 48 -15.43 -1.37 -1.58
CA GLY A 48 -16.11 -0.36 -0.78
C GLY A 48 -16.10 -0.69 0.71
N PHE A 49 -16.57 0.26 1.51
CA PHE A 49 -16.66 0.12 2.97
C PHE A 49 -17.96 0.71 3.55
N GLU A 50 -18.89 1.10 2.67
CA GLU A 50 -20.17 1.67 3.03
C GLU A 50 -21.19 0.61 3.43
N ARG A 51 -22.23 1.03 4.17
CA ARG A 51 -23.36 0.18 4.56
C ARG A 51 -24.02 -0.53 3.38
N SER A 52 -24.12 0.12 2.22
CA SER A 52 -24.77 -0.46 1.02
C SER A 52 -24.08 -1.73 0.51
N VAL A 53 -22.76 -1.87 0.75
CA VAL A 53 -21.97 -3.05 0.33
C VAL A 53 -21.63 -3.97 1.50
N CYS A 54 -21.39 -3.42 2.69
CA CYS A 54 -20.98 -4.18 3.88
C CYS A 54 -22.14 -4.70 4.75
N GLY A 55 -23.35 -4.15 4.58
CA GLY A 55 -24.52 -4.53 5.37
C GLY A 55 -24.78 -3.62 6.58
N GLU A 56 -25.81 -3.97 7.35
CA GLU A 56 -26.47 -3.09 8.33
C GLU A 56 -25.65 -2.84 9.60
N LYS A 57 -24.65 -3.67 9.92
CA LYS A 57 -23.74 -3.42 11.04
C LYS A 57 -22.81 -2.23 10.79
N MET A 58 -22.58 -1.84 9.54
CA MET A 58 -21.86 -0.59 9.27
C MET A 58 -22.74 0.61 9.60
N PRO A 59 -22.20 1.70 10.18
CA PRO A 59 -22.92 2.97 10.35
C PRO A 59 -23.52 3.49 9.04
N ALA A 60 -24.59 4.28 9.13
CA ALA A 60 -25.36 4.73 7.96
C ALA A 60 -24.54 5.70 7.10
N GLU A 61 -23.71 6.47 7.80
CA GLU A 61 -22.85 7.53 7.35
C GLU A 61 -21.45 7.04 6.97
N MET A 62 -21.14 5.75 7.15
CA MET A 62 -19.84 5.18 6.80
C MET A 62 -19.57 5.35 5.31
N GLN A 63 -18.45 5.97 4.98
CA GLN A 63 -17.96 6.20 3.63
C GLN A 63 -16.77 5.29 3.33
N PHE A 64 -16.50 4.98 2.06
CA PHE A 64 -15.30 4.22 1.70
C PHE A 64 -14.01 4.89 2.20
N MET A 65 -13.94 6.23 2.21
CA MET A 65 -12.76 6.95 2.72
C MET A 65 -12.53 6.82 4.21
N ASP A 66 -13.53 6.42 5.00
CA ASP A 66 -13.40 6.35 6.46
C ASP A 66 -12.43 5.26 6.90
N ILE A 67 -12.28 4.17 6.13
CA ILE A 67 -11.26 3.16 6.43
C ILE A 67 -9.84 3.75 6.37
N ARG A 68 -9.58 4.63 5.40
CA ARG A 68 -8.29 5.30 5.25
C ARG A 68 -8.07 6.38 6.29
N ARG A 69 -9.13 7.12 6.63
CA ARG A 69 -9.09 8.13 7.71
C ARG A 69 -8.83 7.49 9.08
N GLY A 70 -9.35 6.29 9.30
CA GLY A 70 -9.21 5.54 10.55
C GLY A 70 -8.00 4.62 10.62
N SER A 71 -7.18 4.52 9.57
CA SER A 71 -6.02 3.64 9.54
C SER A 71 -4.76 4.33 10.05
N ASP A 72 -4.08 3.69 11.01
CA ASP A 72 -2.74 4.14 11.44
C ASP A 72 -1.64 3.75 10.44
N VAL A 73 -1.84 2.62 9.74
CA VAL A 73 -0.85 2.02 8.83
C VAL A 73 -1.57 1.40 7.64
N GLU A 74 -1.05 1.59 6.44
CA GLU A 74 -1.49 0.90 5.23
C GLU A 74 -0.34 0.14 4.59
N PHE A 75 -0.59 -1.13 4.26
CA PHE A 75 0.42 -2.04 3.70
C PHE A 75 0.23 -2.22 2.20
N GLY A 76 1.16 -1.68 1.43
CA GLY A 76 1.33 -1.90 0.01
C GLY A 76 2.43 -2.92 -0.28
N GLN A 77 2.12 -4.21 -0.22
CA GLN A 77 3.10 -5.30 -0.36
C GLN A 77 3.14 -5.89 -1.77
N SER A 78 3.17 -5.02 -2.78
CA SER A 78 3.15 -5.41 -4.19
C SER A 78 4.43 -6.15 -4.60
N ILE A 79 4.28 -7.19 -5.42
CA ILE A 79 5.40 -7.86 -6.10
C ILE A 79 5.73 -7.24 -7.46
N TYR A 80 4.77 -6.52 -8.05
CA TYR A 80 4.92 -5.72 -9.25
C TYR A 80 3.78 -4.71 -9.30
N GLU A 81 4.09 -3.42 -9.40
CA GLU A 81 3.07 -2.38 -9.45
C GLU A 81 3.60 -1.14 -10.18
N PRO A 82 3.10 -0.83 -11.39
CA PRO A 82 3.63 0.26 -12.20
C PRO A 82 3.56 1.64 -11.53
N PHE A 83 2.55 1.88 -10.69
CA PHE A 83 2.44 3.09 -9.89
C PHE A 83 1.90 2.79 -8.47
N GLY A 84 0.63 2.40 -8.34
CA GLY A 84 0.08 2.05 -7.02
C GLY A 84 -0.32 3.25 -6.16
N ILE A 85 -1.27 4.04 -6.65
CA ILE A 85 -1.80 5.22 -5.92
C ILE A 85 -2.41 4.84 -4.58
N ALA A 86 -3.09 3.69 -4.51
CA ALA A 86 -3.96 3.36 -3.37
C ALA A 86 -3.24 3.43 -2.02
N GLN A 87 -2.01 2.92 -2.00
CA GLN A 87 -1.17 2.78 -0.82
C GLN A 87 -0.77 4.12 -0.20
N LEU A 88 -0.85 5.21 -0.96
CA LEU A 88 -0.56 6.58 -0.52
C LEU A 88 -1.83 7.39 -0.21
N GLU A 89 -3.02 6.88 -0.52
CA GLU A 89 -4.28 7.59 -0.23
C GLU A 89 -4.51 7.90 1.26
N PRO A 90 -4.06 7.08 2.24
CA PRO A 90 -4.25 7.43 3.65
C PRO A 90 -3.20 8.42 4.18
N LEU A 91 -2.18 8.76 3.37
CA LEU A 91 -1.07 9.62 3.77
C LEU A 91 -1.54 11.00 4.26
N THR A 92 -2.54 11.57 3.59
CA THR A 92 -3.11 12.88 3.96
C THR A 92 -3.82 12.87 5.32
N PHE A 93 -4.19 11.68 5.82
CA PHE A 93 -4.78 11.49 7.14
C PHE A 93 -3.75 11.11 8.20
N GLY A 94 -2.46 11.10 7.85
CA GLY A 94 -1.36 10.84 8.77
C GLY A 94 -1.03 9.36 8.96
N ALA A 95 -1.56 8.47 8.13
CA ALA A 95 -1.16 7.06 8.17
C ALA A 95 0.31 6.88 7.79
N ILE A 96 0.87 5.74 8.20
CA ILE A 96 2.16 5.24 7.75
C ILE A 96 1.93 4.29 6.56
N CYS A 97 2.47 4.64 5.40
CA CYS A 97 2.41 3.83 4.20
C CYS A 97 3.63 2.89 4.13
N VAL A 98 3.39 1.58 4.15
CA VAL A 98 4.45 0.56 4.07
C VAL A 98 4.45 -0.03 2.66
N LEU A 99 5.34 0.47 1.81
CA LEU A 99 5.41 0.17 0.39
C LEU A 99 6.51 -0.85 0.09
N THR A 100 6.41 -1.53 -1.05
CA THR A 100 7.55 -2.26 -1.61
C THR A 100 8.36 -1.40 -2.57
N ARG A 101 9.67 -1.63 -2.63
CA ARG A 101 10.61 -0.95 -3.54
C ARG A 101 10.21 -1.09 -5.02
N VAL A 102 9.48 -2.15 -5.36
CA VAL A 102 9.03 -2.45 -6.72
C VAL A 102 7.75 -1.71 -7.13
N SER A 103 7.13 -0.96 -6.23
CA SER A 103 5.98 -0.11 -6.54
C SER A 103 6.44 1.23 -7.11
N GLY A 104 5.83 1.68 -8.21
CA GLY A 104 6.17 2.96 -8.83
C GLY A 104 5.96 4.18 -7.92
N CYS A 105 5.03 4.09 -6.96
CA CYS A 105 4.80 5.13 -5.98
C CYS A 105 5.98 5.30 -5.00
N ALA A 106 6.78 4.24 -4.76
CA ALA A 106 8.00 4.34 -3.98
C ALA A 106 9.03 5.24 -4.68
N GLY A 107 9.18 5.11 -6.00
CA GLY A 107 10.02 6.02 -6.80
C GLY A 107 9.51 7.46 -6.82
N PHE A 108 8.19 7.67 -6.79
CA PHE A 108 7.63 9.01 -6.69
C PHE A 108 7.85 9.64 -5.32
N VAL A 109 7.72 8.85 -4.23
CA VAL A 109 8.11 9.31 -2.88
C VAL A 109 9.58 9.70 -2.85
N ASP A 110 10.48 8.86 -3.37
CA ASP A 110 11.93 9.17 -3.40
C ASP A 110 12.22 10.47 -4.17
N ASN A 111 11.50 10.75 -5.26
CA ASN A 111 11.64 12.00 -6.01
C ASN A 111 11.20 13.21 -5.18
N VAL A 112 10.02 13.13 -4.55
CA VAL A 112 9.46 14.23 -3.75
C VAL A 112 10.25 14.48 -2.46
N THR A 113 10.83 13.46 -1.85
CA THR A 113 11.64 13.59 -0.64
C THR A 113 13.13 13.75 -0.91
N GLU A 114 13.55 13.78 -2.17
CA GLU A 114 14.97 13.75 -2.56
C GLU A 114 15.74 12.56 -1.92
N GLY A 115 15.05 11.43 -1.72
CA GLY A 115 15.55 10.23 -1.05
C GLY A 115 15.63 10.33 0.47
N GLU A 116 15.20 11.44 1.07
CA GLU A 116 15.12 11.57 2.53
C GLU A 116 14.06 10.64 3.12
N LYS A 117 14.36 10.11 4.32
CA LYS A 117 13.43 9.26 5.05
C LYS A 117 12.41 10.10 5.78
N VAL A 118 11.14 9.86 5.47
CA VAL A 118 10.00 10.48 6.13
C VAL A 118 9.30 9.49 7.06
N PRO A 119 8.74 9.94 8.20
CA PRO A 119 8.13 9.04 9.19
C PRO A 119 6.85 8.37 8.69
N ASN A 120 6.18 8.95 7.69
CA ASN A 120 4.94 8.44 7.12
C ASN A 120 5.15 7.37 6.05
N VAL A 121 6.39 7.09 5.61
CA VAL A 121 6.63 6.11 4.54
C VAL A 121 7.76 5.17 4.93
N LEU A 122 7.48 3.87 4.85
CA LEU A 122 8.47 2.80 5.00
C LEU A 122 8.55 2.04 3.69
N ILE A 123 9.73 2.00 3.07
CA ILE A 123 9.97 1.22 1.85
C ILE A 123 10.67 -0.09 2.22
N ALA A 124 10.02 -1.21 1.94
CA ALA A 124 10.51 -2.57 2.06
C ALA A 124 11.17 -2.99 0.74
N ASP A 125 12.44 -3.41 0.79
CA ASP A 125 13.17 -3.85 -0.40
C ASP A 125 13.43 -5.36 -0.34
N TYR A 126 12.44 -6.14 -0.76
CA TYR A 126 12.55 -7.60 -0.81
C TYR A 126 13.54 -8.10 -1.87
N MET A 127 14.07 -7.22 -2.72
CA MET A 127 15.10 -7.54 -3.71
C MET A 127 16.52 -7.21 -3.23
N ALA A 128 16.66 -6.59 -2.05
CA ALA A 128 17.95 -6.23 -1.48
C ALA A 128 18.73 -7.48 -1.03
N LEU A 129 19.44 -8.10 -1.96
CA LEU A 129 20.33 -9.22 -1.68
C LEU A 129 21.65 -8.72 -1.07
N PRO A 130 22.25 -9.48 -0.12
CA PRO A 130 23.51 -9.08 0.53
C PRO A 130 24.72 -9.13 -0.41
N GLU A 131 24.61 -9.86 -1.52
CA GLU A 131 25.69 -10.10 -2.47
C GLU A 131 25.17 -9.86 -3.89
N GLN A 132 26.05 -9.34 -4.76
CA GLN A 132 25.75 -9.25 -6.18
C GLN A 132 25.71 -10.64 -6.79
N ARG A 133 24.63 -10.93 -7.51
CA ARG A 133 24.41 -12.20 -8.20
C ARG A 133 24.15 -11.96 -9.67
N SER A 134 24.64 -12.87 -10.50
CA SER A 134 24.28 -12.95 -11.91
C SER A 134 22.80 -13.31 -12.09
N GLU A 135 22.26 -13.03 -13.27
CA GLU A 135 20.87 -13.38 -13.61
C GLU A 135 20.60 -14.89 -13.44
N SER A 136 21.55 -15.75 -13.84
CA SER A 136 21.44 -17.20 -13.68
C SER A 136 21.35 -17.63 -12.21
N GLU A 137 22.12 -16.98 -11.33
CA GLU A 137 22.07 -17.21 -9.88
C GLU A 137 20.76 -16.72 -9.26
N LEU A 138 20.19 -15.62 -9.76
CA LEU A 138 18.88 -15.14 -9.34
C LEU A 138 17.75 -16.10 -9.76
N LEU A 139 17.77 -16.57 -11.01
CA LEU A 139 16.77 -17.50 -11.55
C LEU A 139 16.81 -18.88 -10.87
N SER A 140 17.95 -19.24 -10.28
CA SER A 140 18.14 -20.51 -9.56
C SER A 140 17.85 -20.43 -8.07
N LEU A 141 17.40 -19.28 -7.55
CA LEU A 141 17.05 -19.10 -6.13
C LEU A 141 15.97 -20.10 -5.68
N ALA A 142 16.36 -20.99 -4.77
CA ALA A 142 15.42 -21.93 -4.17
C ALA A 142 14.44 -21.21 -3.24
N ARG A 143 13.25 -21.80 -3.03
CA ARG A 143 12.22 -21.27 -2.15
C ARG A 143 12.73 -20.97 -0.72
N PRO A 144 13.47 -21.87 -0.02
CA PRO A 144 13.93 -21.59 1.33
C PRO A 144 14.87 -20.39 1.42
N GLU A 145 15.63 -20.13 0.36
CA GLU A 145 16.52 -18.97 0.31
C GLU A 145 15.73 -17.67 0.14
N ARG A 146 14.72 -17.65 -0.74
CA ARG A 146 13.82 -16.50 -0.92
C ARG A 146 13.07 -16.17 0.37
N GLU A 147 12.47 -17.17 1.01
CA GLU A 147 11.77 -17.01 2.29
C GLU A 147 12.68 -16.41 3.36
N ARG A 148 13.95 -16.81 3.42
CA ARG A 148 14.92 -16.25 4.37
C ARG A 148 15.18 -14.75 4.15
N TYR A 149 15.22 -14.29 2.90
CA TYR A 149 15.39 -12.87 2.60
C TYR A 149 14.11 -12.08 2.89
N GLU A 150 12.96 -12.66 2.52
CA GLU A 150 11.64 -12.08 2.80
C GLU A 150 11.40 -11.91 4.30
N ASP A 151 11.64 -12.96 5.08
CA ASP A 151 11.50 -12.94 6.55
C ASP A 151 12.38 -11.87 7.18
N ARG A 152 13.65 -11.77 6.75
CA ARG A 152 14.59 -10.77 7.26
C ARG A 152 14.11 -9.36 6.96
N MET A 153 13.64 -9.10 5.74
CA MET A 153 13.14 -7.78 5.35
C MET A 153 11.85 -7.45 6.11
N ALA A 154 10.92 -8.41 6.21
CA ALA A 154 9.68 -8.25 6.98
C ALA A 154 9.96 -7.94 8.46
N GLU A 155 10.92 -8.62 9.08
CA GLU A 155 11.33 -8.35 10.46
C GLU A 155 11.89 -6.93 10.62
N GLN A 156 12.76 -6.49 9.71
CA GLN A 156 13.31 -5.14 9.74
C GLN A 156 12.23 -4.06 9.58
N VAL A 157 11.27 -4.28 8.68
CA VAL A 157 10.13 -3.39 8.47
C VAL A 157 9.24 -3.35 9.70
N ALA A 158 8.91 -4.50 10.29
CA ALA A 158 8.11 -4.58 11.51
C ALA A 158 8.79 -3.83 12.68
N GLN A 159 10.09 -4.04 12.88
CA GLN A 159 10.84 -3.32 13.92
C GLN A 159 10.85 -1.81 13.69
N ARG A 160 10.98 -1.36 12.43
CA ARG A 160 10.89 0.07 12.09
C ARG A 160 9.50 0.61 12.34
N LEU A 161 8.47 -0.11 11.92
CA LEU A 161 7.07 0.28 12.10
C LEU A 161 6.74 0.48 13.58
N LEU A 162 7.10 -0.48 14.43
CA LEU A 162 6.89 -0.38 15.88
C LEU A 162 7.55 0.86 16.52
N ARG A 163 8.65 1.36 15.95
CA ARG A 163 9.33 2.57 16.44
C ARG A 163 8.63 3.87 16.00
N VAL A 164 7.92 3.85 14.88
CA VAL A 164 7.28 5.05 14.32
C VAL A 164 5.78 5.12 14.58
N LEU A 165 5.15 4.00 14.96
CA LEU A 165 3.74 3.95 15.34
C LEU A 165 3.42 5.00 16.42
N PRO A 166 2.35 5.80 16.25
CA PRO A 166 2.02 6.86 17.18
C PRO A 166 1.62 6.27 18.54
N GLN A 167 2.22 6.75 19.63
CA GLN A 167 1.92 6.30 20.99
C GLN A 167 1.13 7.34 21.79
N LYS A 168 1.17 8.60 21.36
CA LYS A 168 0.50 9.74 22.00
C LYS A 168 -0.13 10.67 20.97
N PRO A 169 -1.13 11.49 21.36
CA PRO A 169 -1.79 12.44 20.45
C PRO A 169 -0.83 13.39 19.71
N ALA A 170 0.29 13.75 20.33
CA ALA A 170 1.32 14.58 19.67
C ALA A 170 1.98 13.88 18.48
N ASP A 171 2.15 12.56 18.54
CA ASP A 171 2.72 11.77 17.44
C ASP A 171 1.73 11.70 16.27
N ILE A 172 0.44 11.49 16.57
CA ILE A 172 -0.64 11.52 15.57
C ILE A 172 -0.67 12.87 14.87
N LYS A 173 -0.66 13.97 15.63
CA LYS A 173 -0.63 15.33 15.04
C LYS A 173 0.58 15.53 14.15
N ARG A 174 1.76 15.07 14.57
CA ARG A 174 2.99 15.15 13.78
C ARG A 174 2.88 14.37 12.47
N LEU A 175 2.37 13.14 12.52
CA LEU A 175 2.17 12.31 11.33
C LEU A 175 1.11 12.89 10.39
N LEU A 176 0.03 13.46 10.92
CA LEU A 176 -1.00 14.15 10.14
C LEU A 176 -0.42 15.35 9.39
N THR A 177 0.31 16.23 10.09
CA THR A 177 0.94 17.39 9.46
C THR A 177 1.96 16.97 8.39
N LYS A 178 2.85 16.02 8.70
CA LYS A 178 3.88 15.57 7.75
C LYS A 178 3.30 14.80 6.57
N GLY A 179 2.28 13.98 6.82
CA GLY A 179 1.55 13.25 5.78
C GLY A 179 0.83 14.19 4.83
N TYR A 180 0.13 15.21 5.36
CA TYR A 180 -0.49 16.24 4.53
C TYR A 180 0.53 17.04 3.71
N GLU A 181 1.62 17.49 4.33
CA GLU A 181 2.73 18.18 3.64
C GLU A 181 3.26 17.34 2.47
N LEU A 182 3.54 16.06 2.70
CA LEU A 182 4.05 15.15 1.67
C LEU A 182 3.00 14.91 0.57
N ALA A 183 1.76 14.59 0.93
CA ALA A 183 0.68 14.35 -0.01
C ALA A 183 0.39 15.57 -0.91
N SER A 184 0.53 16.79 -0.39
CA SER A 184 0.33 18.02 -1.16
C SER A 184 1.32 18.17 -2.33
N GLN A 185 2.55 17.68 -2.15
CA GLN A 185 3.58 17.62 -3.19
C GLN A 185 3.35 16.51 -4.21
N MET A 186 2.36 15.64 -3.97
CA MET A 186 2.00 14.52 -4.82
C MET A 186 0.63 14.71 -5.49
N SER A 187 0.12 15.94 -5.46
CA SER A 187 -1.18 16.29 -6.05
C SER A 187 -1.16 16.27 -7.58
N TRP A 188 -2.35 16.14 -8.19
CA TRP A 188 -2.49 16.23 -9.64
C TRP A 188 -2.00 17.56 -10.22
N GLU A 189 -2.14 18.66 -9.47
CA GLU A 189 -1.60 19.96 -9.90
C GLU A 189 -0.08 19.92 -10.02
N VAL A 190 0.61 19.33 -9.04
CA VAL A 190 2.06 19.15 -9.07
C VAL A 190 2.48 18.22 -10.20
N VAL A 191 1.82 17.06 -10.34
CA VAL A 191 2.11 16.11 -11.42
C VAL A 191 1.90 16.74 -12.79
N ALA A 192 0.79 17.43 -13.00
CA ALA A 192 0.47 18.08 -14.26
C ALA A 192 1.49 19.18 -14.60
N SER A 193 1.76 20.09 -13.66
CA SER A 193 2.63 21.24 -13.88
C SER A 193 4.11 20.88 -14.00
N GLN A 194 4.60 19.87 -13.27
CA GLN A 194 6.03 19.54 -13.21
C GLN A 194 6.44 18.39 -14.13
N LEU A 195 5.54 17.46 -14.45
CA LEU A 195 5.89 16.26 -15.21
C LEU A 195 5.21 16.23 -16.58
N VAL A 196 3.89 16.46 -16.63
CA VAL A 196 3.10 16.26 -17.85
C VAL A 196 3.22 17.44 -18.82
N LEU A 197 2.89 18.65 -18.37
CA LEU A 197 2.89 19.84 -19.23
C LEU A 197 4.28 20.16 -19.79
N PRO A 198 5.39 20.06 -19.03
CA PRO A 198 6.72 20.27 -19.58
C PRO A 198 7.08 19.26 -20.69
N GLY A 199 6.64 18.00 -20.54
CA GLY A 199 6.81 16.98 -21.58
C GLY A 199 6.05 17.32 -22.87
N ILE A 200 4.80 17.76 -22.75
CA ILE A 200 3.98 18.21 -23.89
C ILE A 200 4.63 19.43 -24.56
N GLU A 201 5.03 20.44 -23.79
CA GLU A 201 5.68 21.65 -24.33
C GLU A 201 6.97 21.32 -25.09
N ALA A 202 7.81 20.42 -24.54
CA ALA A 202 9.05 20.00 -25.18
C ALA A 202 8.79 19.35 -26.54
N ILE A 203 7.75 18.50 -26.64
CA ILE A 203 7.33 17.88 -27.90
C ILE A 203 6.82 18.95 -28.87
N CYS A 204 5.93 19.84 -28.44
CA CYS A 204 5.37 20.88 -29.30
C CYS A 204 6.43 21.84 -29.86
N ARG A 205 7.41 22.26 -29.04
CA ARG A 205 8.53 23.09 -29.50
C ARG A 205 9.39 22.38 -30.55
N ARG A 206 9.60 21.07 -30.40
CA ARG A 206 10.34 20.27 -31.39
C ARG A 206 9.63 20.24 -32.75
N TYR A 207 8.30 20.13 -32.76
CA TYR A 207 7.52 20.14 -34.00
C TYR A 207 7.50 21.51 -34.69
N GLN A 208 7.47 22.61 -33.94
CA GLN A 208 7.57 23.97 -34.51
C GLN A 208 8.92 24.23 -35.22
N ASN A 209 9.97 23.52 -34.82
CA ASN A 209 11.31 23.64 -35.41
C ASN A 209 11.53 22.74 -36.64
N ILE A 210 10.58 21.86 -36.98
CA ILE A 210 10.62 21.09 -38.22
C ILE A 210 9.96 21.94 -39.31
N LYS A 211 10.77 22.73 -40.03
CA LYS A 211 10.33 23.33 -41.30
C LYS A 211 10.07 22.19 -42.29
N ILE A 212 8.82 22.03 -42.70
CA ILE A 212 8.46 21.20 -43.86
C ILE A 212 9.09 21.90 -45.08
N ALA A 213 10.10 21.26 -45.66
CA ALA A 213 10.74 21.68 -46.90
C ALA A 213 9.89 21.29 -48.11
#